data_AF-W2FQ14-F1
#
_entry.id   AF-W2FQ14-F1
#
_cell.length_a   1.000
_cell.length_b   1.000
_cell.length_c   1.000
_cell.angle_alpha   90.00
_cell.angle_beta   90.00
_cell.angle_gamma   90.00
#
_symmetry.space_group_name_H-M   'P 1'
#
loop_
_entity.id
_entity.type
_entity.pdbx_description
1 polymer ?
#
loop_
_entity_poly.entity_id
_entity_poly.type
_entity_poly.pdbx_seq_one_letter_code
_entity_poly.pdbx_strand_id
1 'polypeptide(L)'
;MSDRLGFDKQVKEQRKTRSAAIPRGFFLFSRSTAVPSMVAFHWWDRKPVHYLCTGSSMAVSSIQRNAKRVGPETVPCPAAVNDYQRWMGGVDVHDQLRLQRFSLQTSTRFTKYYKCLFLGFVDLALVNAYISHKETARLAGTPSVSRGDWFCILQNQLLQLKAADFAGVDVTPPANSQKRRRTHVRLSHALEKSEDWVTVSGVQKRRQRSCKKRRQRSCKVCALLRSNPKKKSYATTFYCERCSVDSAKCWLYNKVRHSFKGVTKTCFAIWHEDFECGQSIPVTLGKKVVLRRPGQVAGERKKTRRELELHEADAEGEECETDEV
;
A
#
# COMPACT_ATOMS: atom_id res chain seq x y z
N MET A 1 2.20 -29.95 1.12
CA MET A 1 1.44 -30.44 -0.05
C MET A 1 0.55 -31.61 0.32
N SER A 2 0.99 -32.48 1.23
CA SER A 2 0.29 -33.67 1.71
C SER A 2 -1.09 -33.42 2.35
N ASP A 3 -1.34 -32.24 2.93
CA ASP A 3 -2.61 -31.92 3.58
C ASP A 3 -3.58 -31.11 2.69
N ARG A 4 -3.29 -31.04 1.39
CA ARG A 4 -4.17 -30.40 0.42
C ARG A 4 -5.31 -31.35 0.03
N LEU A 5 -6.52 -30.81 -0.03
CA LEU A 5 -7.70 -31.54 -0.53
C LEU A 5 -7.47 -31.98 -2.00
N GLY A 6 -7.88 -33.21 -2.33
CA GLY A 6 -7.77 -33.77 -3.67
C GLY A 6 -6.42 -34.42 -4.02
N PHE A 7 -5.43 -34.40 -3.12
CA PHE A 7 -4.20 -35.17 -3.31
C PHE A 7 -4.46 -36.67 -3.07
N ASP A 8 -3.96 -37.54 -3.95
CA ASP A 8 -4.20 -38.98 -3.86
C ASP A 8 -3.61 -39.55 -2.57
N LYS A 9 -4.45 -40.24 -1.79
CA LYS A 9 -4.07 -40.89 -0.53
C LYS A 9 -3.08 -42.03 -0.76
N GLN A 10 -3.07 -42.66 -1.94
CA GLN A 10 -2.16 -43.77 -2.26
C GLN A 10 -0.71 -43.31 -2.41
N VAL A 11 -0.49 -42.06 -2.84
CA VAL A 11 0.83 -41.43 -3.00
C VAL A 11 1.24 -40.64 -1.74
N LYS A 12 0.31 -40.46 -0.80
CA LYS A 12 0.59 -39.78 0.46
C LYS A 12 1.33 -40.70 1.42
N GLU A 13 2.64 -40.57 1.44
CA GLU A 13 3.47 -41.19 2.46
C GLU A 13 3.23 -40.59 3.86
N GLN A 14 2.96 -41.48 4.83
CA GLN A 14 2.71 -41.10 6.23
C GLN A 14 4.02 -41.02 7.03
N ARG A 15 5.04 -41.77 6.62
CA ARG A 15 6.34 -41.81 7.32
C ARG A 15 7.11 -40.52 7.11
N LYS A 16 7.55 -39.88 8.20
CA LYS A 16 8.36 -38.65 8.14
C LYS A 16 9.78 -38.88 7.61
N THR A 17 10.28 -40.11 7.68
CA THR A 17 11.66 -40.47 7.34
C THR A 17 11.72 -41.81 6.63
N ARG A 18 12.65 -41.94 5.68
CA ARG A 18 12.88 -43.18 4.92
C ARG A 18 13.36 -44.29 5.87
N SER A 19 12.73 -45.46 5.82
CA SER A 19 13.21 -46.67 6.51
C SER A 19 14.40 -47.28 5.76
N ALA A 20 15.30 -47.97 6.46
CA ALA A 20 16.48 -48.60 5.85
C ALA A 20 16.12 -49.58 4.72
N ALA A 21 14.97 -50.25 4.80
CA ALA A 21 14.48 -51.21 3.81
C ALA A 21 14.07 -50.58 2.46
N ILE A 22 13.76 -49.28 2.41
CA ILE A 22 13.36 -48.62 1.15
C ILE A 22 14.63 -48.05 0.51
N PRO A 23 15.04 -48.46 -0.70
CA PRO A 23 16.22 -47.88 -1.33
C PRO A 23 16.03 -46.39 -1.58
N ARG A 24 17.10 -45.61 -1.44
CA ARG A 24 17.06 -44.18 -1.75
C ARG A 24 16.80 -44.02 -3.25
N GLY A 25 15.96 -43.05 -3.61
CA GLY A 25 15.56 -42.83 -4.99
C GLY A 25 14.30 -43.58 -5.43
N PHE A 26 13.78 -44.48 -4.59
CA PHE A 26 12.48 -45.11 -4.82
C PHE A 26 11.38 -44.03 -4.93
N PHE A 27 10.44 -44.23 -5.86
CA PHE A 27 9.31 -43.35 -6.02
C PHE A 27 8.05 -44.14 -6.35
N LEU A 28 6.90 -43.58 -5.93
CA LEU A 28 5.58 -44.07 -6.29
C LEU A 28 4.83 -42.91 -6.94
N PHE A 29 4.05 -43.20 -7.96
CA PHE A 29 3.24 -42.19 -8.63
C PHE A 29 1.81 -42.68 -8.87
N SER A 30 0.91 -41.72 -8.97
CA SER A 30 -0.48 -41.90 -9.37
C SER A 30 -0.80 -40.87 -10.44
N ARG A 31 -1.69 -41.24 -11.36
CA ARG A 31 -2.13 -40.39 -12.46
C ARG A 31 -3.59 -40.04 -12.25
N SER A 32 -3.93 -38.77 -12.46
CA SER A 32 -5.32 -38.33 -12.39
C SER A 32 -6.14 -39.00 -13.47
N THR A 33 -7.32 -39.52 -13.09
CA THR A 33 -8.28 -40.11 -14.02
C THR A 33 -8.98 -39.05 -14.86
N ALA A 34 -9.22 -37.87 -14.28
CA ALA A 34 -9.87 -36.75 -14.98
C ALA A 34 -8.92 -36.01 -15.92
N VAL A 35 -7.62 -35.95 -15.59
CA VAL A 35 -6.60 -35.25 -16.39
C VAL A 35 -5.39 -36.17 -16.56
N PRO A 36 -5.31 -36.97 -17.63
CA PRO A 36 -4.25 -37.97 -17.81
C PRO A 36 -2.82 -37.42 -17.83
N SER A 37 -2.65 -36.14 -18.19
CA SER A 37 -1.36 -35.45 -18.17
C SER A 37 -0.91 -35.05 -16.77
N MET A 38 -1.77 -35.15 -15.75
CA MET A 38 -1.46 -34.78 -14.37
C MET A 38 -1.01 -36.01 -13.58
N VAL A 39 0.18 -35.91 -13.00
CA VAL A 39 0.80 -36.97 -12.20
C VAL A 39 1.18 -36.41 -10.84
N ALA A 40 0.82 -37.14 -9.80
CA ALA A 40 1.27 -36.91 -8.44
C ALA A 40 2.23 -38.03 -8.07
N PHE A 41 3.38 -37.70 -7.47
CA PHE A 41 4.33 -38.71 -7.04
C PHE A 41 5.06 -38.28 -5.78
N HIS A 42 5.62 -39.26 -5.06
CA HIS A 42 6.59 -38.98 -4.01
C HIS A 42 7.92 -39.64 -4.33
N TRP A 43 9.01 -38.96 -3.99
CA TRP A 43 10.36 -39.43 -4.17
C TRP A 43 11.08 -39.53 -2.83
N TRP A 44 11.76 -40.65 -2.61
CA TRP A 44 12.43 -40.95 -1.35
C TRP A 44 13.86 -40.48 -1.32
N ASP A 45 14.09 -39.45 -0.52
CA ASP A 45 15.44 -39.06 -0.10
C ASP A 45 15.71 -39.43 1.37
N ARG A 46 16.04 -38.47 2.25
CA ARG A 46 15.99 -38.68 3.71
C ARG A 46 14.57 -38.63 4.23
N LYS A 47 13.75 -37.77 3.63
CA LYS A 47 12.32 -37.57 3.88
C LYS A 47 11.57 -37.77 2.54
N PRO A 48 10.28 -38.14 2.57
CA PRO A 48 9.51 -38.20 1.34
C PRO A 48 9.29 -36.77 0.82
N VAL A 49 9.53 -36.56 -0.48
CA VAL A 49 9.25 -35.29 -1.15
C VAL A 49 8.11 -35.54 -2.13
N HIS A 50 7.02 -34.78 -1.99
CA HIS A 50 5.84 -34.91 -2.84
C HIS A 50 5.88 -33.88 -3.96
N TYR A 51 5.59 -34.33 -5.17
CA TYR A 51 5.53 -33.54 -6.38
C TYR A 51 4.17 -33.68 -7.03
N LEU A 52 3.76 -32.63 -7.72
CA LEU A 52 2.61 -32.61 -8.62
C LEU A 52 3.09 -31.97 -9.92
N CYS A 53 2.97 -32.69 -11.02
CA CYS A 53 3.39 -32.21 -12.33
C CYS A 53 2.27 -32.43 -13.36
N THR A 54 2.25 -31.58 -14.38
CA THR A 54 1.37 -31.70 -15.54
C THR A 54 2.24 -31.74 -16.79
N GLY A 55 1.96 -32.68 -17.70
CA GLY A 55 2.70 -32.84 -18.95
C GLY A 55 4.14 -33.34 -18.81
N SER A 56 4.54 -33.81 -17.62
CA SER A 56 5.90 -34.28 -17.37
C SER A 56 6.01 -35.79 -17.57
N SER A 57 7.09 -36.23 -18.22
CA SER A 57 7.39 -37.64 -18.43
C SER A 57 7.90 -38.28 -17.13
N MET A 58 7.33 -39.42 -16.74
CA MET A 58 7.83 -40.23 -15.62
C MET A 58 9.00 -41.13 -16.05
N ALA A 59 9.89 -40.61 -16.90
CA ALA A 59 11.12 -41.30 -17.28
C ALA A 59 12.07 -41.40 -16.07
N VAL A 60 12.79 -42.50 -15.99
CA VAL A 60 13.84 -42.67 -14.98
C VAL A 60 15.03 -41.79 -15.37
N SER A 61 15.47 -41.00 -14.41
CA SER A 61 16.64 -40.14 -14.49
C SER A 61 17.51 -40.37 -13.25
N SER A 62 18.64 -39.68 -13.17
CA SER A 62 19.49 -39.68 -11.98
C SER A 62 19.87 -38.26 -11.57
N ILE A 63 20.14 -38.08 -10.29
CA ILE A 63 20.64 -36.83 -9.72
C ILE A 63 21.92 -37.10 -8.93
N GLN A 64 22.93 -36.26 -9.15
CA GLN A 64 24.14 -36.29 -8.35
C GLN A 64 23.90 -35.59 -7.02
N ARG A 65 24.21 -36.28 -5.93
CA ARG A 65 24.04 -35.76 -4.58
C ARG A 65 25.34 -35.89 -3.81
N ASN A 66 25.80 -34.80 -3.20
CA ASN A 66 26.89 -34.87 -2.24
C ASN A 66 26.38 -35.35 -0.88
N ALA A 67 26.61 -36.62 -0.57
CA ALA A 67 26.30 -37.21 0.72
C ALA A 67 27.38 -36.80 1.74
N LYS A 68 26.94 -36.24 2.87
CA LYS A 68 27.84 -35.79 3.94
C LYS A 68 28.67 -36.99 4.43
N ARG A 69 30.00 -36.87 4.34
CA ARG A 69 31.02 -37.90 4.70
C ARG A 69 31.24 -39.04 3.70
N VAL A 70 30.41 -39.19 2.65
CA VAL A 70 30.51 -40.30 1.68
C VAL A 70 30.96 -39.80 0.30
N GLY A 71 30.72 -38.52 0.00
CA GLY A 71 31.07 -37.94 -1.30
C GLY A 71 29.89 -37.92 -2.27
N PRO A 72 30.14 -37.68 -3.57
CA PRO A 72 29.09 -37.67 -4.59
C PRO A 72 28.51 -39.08 -4.79
N GLU A 73 27.20 -39.19 -4.66
CA GLU A 73 26.40 -40.39 -4.87
C GLU A 73 25.37 -40.12 -5.98
N THR A 74 25.20 -41.08 -6.88
CA THR A 74 24.18 -40.99 -7.94
C THR A 74 22.92 -41.69 -7.48
N VAL A 75 21.82 -40.94 -7.37
CA VAL A 75 20.54 -41.45 -6.87
C VAL A 75 19.53 -41.47 -8.01
N PRO A 76 18.77 -42.55 -8.22
CA PRO A 76 17.71 -42.57 -9.22
C PRO A 76 16.58 -41.62 -8.82
N CYS A 77 16.03 -40.90 -9.79
CA CYS A 77 14.92 -39.98 -9.60
C CYS A 77 14.04 -39.91 -10.86
N PRO A 78 12.75 -39.57 -10.73
CA PRO A 78 11.95 -39.20 -11.89
C PRO A 78 12.54 -37.98 -12.61
N ALA A 79 12.48 -37.95 -13.94
CA ALA A 79 12.92 -36.80 -14.75
C ALA A 79 12.28 -35.48 -14.30
N ALA A 80 11.00 -35.53 -13.86
CA ALA A 80 10.29 -34.40 -13.27
C ALA A 80 11.01 -33.75 -12.07
N VAL A 81 11.80 -34.50 -11.29
CA VAL A 81 12.60 -33.96 -10.19
C VAL A 81 13.76 -33.13 -10.72
N ASN A 82 14.43 -33.61 -11.78
CA ASN A 82 15.52 -32.87 -12.42
C ASN A 82 15.01 -31.59 -13.08
N ASP A 83 13.86 -31.66 -13.77
CA ASP A 83 13.22 -30.49 -14.34
C ASP A 83 12.88 -29.47 -13.26
N TYR A 84 12.27 -29.91 -12.16
CA TYR A 84 11.97 -29.03 -11.03
C TYR A 84 13.25 -28.36 -10.50
N GLN A 85 14.30 -29.13 -10.22
CA GLN A 85 15.55 -28.61 -9.68
C GLN A 85 16.23 -27.61 -10.64
N ARG A 86 16.14 -27.85 -11.95
CA ARG A 86 16.70 -26.97 -12.98
C ARG A 86 16.01 -25.62 -13.03
N TRP A 87 14.69 -25.58 -12.80
CA TRP A 87 13.88 -24.38 -13.02
C TRP A 87 13.40 -23.67 -11.75
N MET A 88 13.35 -24.34 -10.60
CA MET A 88 12.82 -23.78 -9.33
C MET A 88 13.55 -22.52 -8.84
N GLY A 89 14.82 -22.36 -9.21
CA GLY A 89 15.66 -21.26 -8.73
C GLY A 89 15.50 -19.94 -9.48
N GLY A 90 14.67 -19.86 -10.53
CA GLY A 90 14.59 -18.66 -11.36
C GLY A 90 14.25 -17.37 -10.59
N VAL A 91 13.31 -17.46 -9.65
CA VAL A 91 12.91 -16.32 -8.81
C VAL A 91 14.00 -15.94 -7.81
N ASP A 92 14.59 -16.93 -7.12
CA ASP A 92 15.65 -16.69 -6.13
C ASP A 92 16.91 -16.11 -6.79
N VAL A 93 17.26 -16.59 -7.99
CA VAL A 93 18.39 -16.06 -8.78
C VAL A 93 18.11 -14.63 -9.23
N HIS A 94 16.87 -14.33 -9.66
CA HIS A 94 16.48 -12.96 -10.01
C HIS A 94 16.56 -12.02 -8.79
N ASP A 95 16.01 -12.43 -7.65
CA ASP A 95 16.06 -11.65 -6.41
C ASP A 95 17.50 -11.48 -5.90
N GLN A 96 18.33 -12.51 -6.05
CA GLN A 96 19.76 -12.43 -5.76
C GLN A 96 20.47 -11.42 -6.67
N LEU A 97 20.18 -11.41 -7.98
CA LEU A 97 20.74 -10.42 -8.90
C LEU A 97 20.32 -9.00 -8.52
N ARG A 98 19.07 -8.85 -8.07
CA ARG A 98 18.46 -7.58 -7.66
C ARG A 98 19.04 -7.04 -6.37
N LEU A 99 19.13 -7.84 -5.31
CA LEU A 99 19.48 -7.40 -3.94
C LEU A 99 20.99 -7.36 -3.63
N GLN A 100 21.85 -7.82 -4.54
CA GLN A 100 23.30 -7.87 -4.30
C GLN A 100 23.99 -6.51 -4.43
N ARG A 101 24.75 -6.31 -5.52
CA ARG A 101 25.85 -5.32 -5.59
C ARG A 101 25.42 -3.95 -6.12
N PHE A 102 24.23 -3.85 -6.71
CA PHE A 102 23.72 -2.65 -7.39
C PHE A 102 22.27 -2.32 -6.98
N SER A 103 21.85 -2.77 -5.79
CA SER A 103 20.46 -2.65 -5.30
C SER A 103 20.19 -1.26 -4.75
N LEU A 104 19.41 -0.45 -5.48
CA LEU A 104 19.01 0.88 -5.04
C LEU A 104 18.12 0.81 -3.78
N GLN A 105 17.28 -0.22 -3.69
CA GLN A 105 16.38 -0.42 -2.56
C GLN A 105 17.14 -0.57 -1.23
N THR A 106 18.29 -1.25 -1.24
CA THR A 106 19.09 -1.47 -0.02
C THR A 106 20.11 -0.37 0.22
N SER A 107 20.52 0.36 -0.81
CA SER A 107 21.49 1.46 -0.69
C SER A 107 20.93 2.70 0.00
N THR A 108 19.61 2.88 0.05
CA THR A 108 18.99 4.09 0.61
C THR A 108 17.89 3.76 1.61
N ARG A 109 17.83 4.49 2.72
CA ARG A 109 16.76 4.38 3.72
C ARG A 109 15.83 5.57 3.62
N PHE A 110 14.55 5.30 3.43
CA PHE A 110 13.51 6.32 3.44
C PHE A 110 12.54 6.12 4.61
N THR A 111 12.11 7.22 5.21
CA THR A 111 11.07 7.23 6.27
C THR A 111 9.72 6.72 5.79
N LYS A 112 9.43 6.85 4.48
CA LYS A 112 8.17 6.39 3.88
C LYS A 112 8.40 5.13 3.04
N TYR A 113 7.68 4.05 3.38
CA TYR A 113 7.83 2.73 2.76
C TYR A 113 7.67 2.73 1.23
N TYR A 114 6.81 3.58 0.67
CA TYR A 114 6.52 3.58 -0.77
C TYR A 114 7.73 4.02 -1.61
N LYS A 115 8.66 4.81 -1.06
CA LYS A 115 9.89 5.21 -1.76
C LYS A 115 10.82 4.01 -1.94
N CYS A 116 10.97 3.21 -0.88
CA CYS A 116 11.71 1.95 -0.92
C CYS A 116 11.07 0.95 -1.90
N LEU A 117 9.73 0.86 -1.90
CA LEU A 117 9.00 0.03 -2.87
C LEU A 117 9.24 0.48 -4.32
N PHE A 118 9.21 1.79 -4.58
CA PHE A 118 9.49 2.35 -5.90
C PHE A 118 10.90 1.99 -6.39
N LEU A 119 11.94 2.18 -5.55
CA LEU A 119 13.29 1.75 -5.91
C LEU A 119 13.37 0.25 -6.15
N GLY A 120 12.60 -0.54 -5.40
CA GLY A 120 12.50 -1.96 -5.65
C GLY A 120 11.96 -2.33 -7.03
N PHE A 121 11.06 -1.52 -7.61
CA PHE A 121 10.59 -1.67 -9.00
C PHE A 121 11.64 -1.21 -10.01
N VAL A 122 12.40 -0.15 -9.70
CA VAL A 122 13.51 0.28 -10.54
C VAL A 122 14.58 -0.81 -10.60
N ASP A 123 14.97 -1.40 -9.48
CA ASP A 123 15.92 -2.52 -9.45
C ASP A 123 15.45 -3.72 -10.28
N LEU A 124 14.15 -4.03 -10.23
CA LEU A 124 13.53 -5.07 -11.07
C LEU A 124 13.63 -4.73 -12.57
N ALA A 125 13.29 -3.50 -12.95
CA ALA A 125 13.38 -3.03 -14.33
C ALA A 125 14.83 -3.05 -14.85
N LEU A 126 15.79 -2.64 -14.02
CA LEU A 126 17.21 -2.63 -14.31
C LEU A 126 17.75 -4.04 -14.59
N VAL A 127 17.39 -5.03 -13.76
CA VAL A 127 17.77 -6.44 -13.99
C VAL A 127 17.16 -6.96 -15.30
N ASN A 128 15.88 -6.67 -15.56
CA ASN A 128 15.20 -7.11 -16.78
C ASN A 128 15.80 -6.48 -18.05
N ALA A 129 16.17 -5.20 -17.98
CA ALA A 129 16.84 -4.50 -19.07
C ALA A 129 18.22 -5.10 -19.35
N TYR A 130 18.99 -5.45 -18.31
CA TYR A 130 20.27 -6.14 -18.48
C TYR A 130 20.12 -7.54 -19.09
N ILE A 131 19.12 -8.32 -18.67
CA ILE A 131 18.81 -9.63 -19.28
C ILE A 131 18.49 -9.45 -20.77
N SER A 132 17.69 -8.44 -21.11
CA SER A 132 17.33 -8.12 -22.50
C SER A 132 18.57 -7.74 -23.32
N HIS A 133 19.46 -6.91 -22.78
CA HIS A 133 20.73 -6.57 -23.42
C HIS A 133 21.62 -7.80 -23.66
N LYS A 134 21.67 -8.73 -22.70
CA LYS A 134 22.44 -9.97 -22.84
C LYS A 134 21.89 -10.84 -23.97
N GLU A 135 20.58 -10.90 -24.10
CA GLU A 135 19.91 -11.65 -25.16
C GLU A 135 20.08 -10.99 -26.53
N THR A 136 19.98 -9.66 -26.62
CA THR A 136 20.23 -8.94 -27.88
C THR A 136 21.68 -9.08 -28.34
N ALA A 137 22.66 -9.01 -27.43
CA ALA A 137 24.06 -9.27 -27.74
C ALA A 137 24.28 -10.71 -28.25
N ARG A 138 23.63 -11.69 -27.61
CA ARG A 138 23.65 -13.10 -28.04
C ARG A 138 23.11 -13.27 -29.46
N LEU A 139 21.98 -12.64 -29.77
CA LEU A 139 21.36 -12.70 -31.11
C LEU A 139 22.20 -11.98 -32.17
N ALA A 140 22.87 -10.88 -31.81
CA ALA A 140 23.76 -10.13 -32.69
C ALA A 140 25.16 -10.74 -32.85
N GLY A 141 25.49 -11.79 -32.07
CA GLY A 141 26.82 -12.39 -32.05
C GLY A 141 27.93 -11.50 -31.46
N THR A 142 27.55 -10.46 -30.71
CA THR A 142 28.49 -9.54 -30.08
C THR A 142 28.78 -9.94 -28.62
N PRO A 143 29.97 -9.62 -28.09
CA PRO A 143 30.26 -9.90 -26.69
C PRO A 143 29.37 -9.05 -25.78
N SER A 144 28.69 -9.69 -24.83
CA SER A 144 27.88 -8.98 -23.85
C SER A 144 28.76 -8.22 -22.85
N VAL A 145 28.48 -6.94 -22.65
CA VAL A 145 29.11 -6.10 -21.62
C VAL A 145 28.89 -6.67 -20.22
N SER A 146 29.88 -6.49 -19.32
CA SER A 146 29.75 -6.87 -17.91
C SER A 146 28.61 -6.09 -17.24
N ARG A 147 28.01 -6.66 -16.19
CA ARG A 147 26.86 -6.01 -15.52
C ARG A 147 27.20 -4.62 -14.96
N GLY A 148 28.38 -4.46 -14.36
CA GLY A 148 28.80 -3.18 -13.78
C GLY A 148 29.01 -2.13 -14.86
N ASP A 149 29.76 -2.47 -15.92
CA ASP A 149 30.04 -1.56 -17.01
C ASP A 149 28.75 -1.17 -17.75
N TRP A 150 27.83 -2.13 -17.94
CA TRP A 150 26.52 -1.87 -18.52
C TRP A 150 25.70 -0.88 -17.69
N PHE A 151 25.74 -0.98 -16.35
CA PHE A 151 25.10 0.01 -15.48
C PHE A 151 25.74 1.39 -15.59
N CYS A 152 27.07 1.48 -15.69
CA CYS A 152 27.75 2.77 -15.91
C CYS A 152 27.36 3.40 -17.24
N ILE A 153 27.30 2.60 -18.32
CA ILE A 153 26.84 3.06 -19.65
C ILE A 153 25.40 3.55 -19.56
N LEU A 154 24.51 2.77 -18.93
CA LEU A 154 23.11 3.14 -18.76
C LEU A 154 22.96 4.43 -17.95
N GLN A 155 23.70 4.57 -16.85
CA GLN A 155 23.70 5.79 -16.04
C GLN A 155 24.10 7.01 -16.86
N ASN A 156 25.17 6.91 -17.65
CA ASN A 156 25.62 7.99 -18.52
C ASN A 156 24.57 8.35 -19.59
N GLN A 157 23.92 7.34 -20.19
CA GLN A 157 22.83 7.57 -21.14
C GLN A 157 21.64 8.29 -20.49
N LEU A 158 21.24 7.87 -19.28
CA LEU A 158 20.14 8.50 -18.54
C LEU A 158 20.46 9.95 -18.15
N LEU A 159 21.71 10.26 -17.83
CA LEU A 159 22.16 11.63 -17.52
C LEU A 159 22.18 12.55 -18.75
N GLN A 160 22.29 11.98 -19.96
CA GLN A 160 22.33 12.74 -21.22
C GLN A 160 20.95 13.04 -21.80
N LEU A 161 19.87 12.48 -21.23
CA LEU A 161 18.51 12.69 -21.71
C LEU A 161 18.09 14.16 -21.56
N LYS A 162 17.52 14.72 -22.64
CA LYS A 162 17.00 16.08 -22.72
C LYS A 162 15.48 16.08 -22.76
N ALA A 163 14.87 17.23 -22.47
CA ALA A 163 13.41 17.39 -22.53
C ALA A 163 12.82 17.02 -23.92
N ALA A 164 13.60 17.19 -24.99
CA ALA A 164 13.22 16.83 -26.34
C ALA A 164 13.05 15.30 -26.53
N ASP A 165 13.80 14.48 -25.79
CA ASP A 165 13.72 13.01 -25.89
C ASP A 165 12.41 12.46 -25.27
N PHE A 166 11.69 13.29 -24.52
CA PHE A 166 10.38 12.97 -23.94
C PHE A 166 9.23 13.57 -24.74
N ALA A 167 9.49 14.31 -25.82
CA ALA A 167 8.46 14.91 -26.66
C ALA A 167 7.68 13.81 -27.41
N GLY A 168 6.35 13.75 -27.22
CA GLY A 168 5.48 12.73 -27.81
C GLY A 168 5.11 11.58 -26.88
N VAL A 169 5.66 11.54 -25.65
CA VAL A 169 5.12 10.68 -24.58
C VAL A 169 3.90 11.39 -24.00
N ASP A 170 2.72 11.12 -24.56
CA ASP A 170 1.46 11.48 -23.94
C ASP A 170 1.33 10.68 -22.64
N VAL A 171 1.81 11.27 -21.54
CA VAL A 171 1.53 10.76 -20.20
C VAL A 171 0.02 10.85 -20.05
N THR A 172 -0.68 9.73 -20.21
CA THR A 172 -2.10 9.64 -19.88
C THR A 172 -2.26 10.22 -18.48
N PRO A 173 -2.92 11.38 -18.31
CA PRO A 173 -3.04 11.97 -17.00
C PRO A 173 -3.71 10.92 -16.11
N PRO A 174 -3.16 10.60 -14.93
CA PRO A 174 -3.82 9.68 -14.03
C PRO A 174 -5.25 10.18 -13.85
N ALA A 175 -6.23 9.37 -14.28
CA ALA A 175 -7.63 9.74 -14.32
C ALA A 175 -8.03 10.31 -12.96
N ASN A 176 -8.15 11.65 -12.88
CA ASN A 176 -8.35 12.44 -11.67
C ASN A 176 -8.40 11.59 -10.41
N SER A 177 -7.24 11.07 -9.96
CA SER A 177 -7.14 10.70 -8.56
C SER A 177 -7.49 12.00 -7.88
N GLN A 178 -8.58 12.02 -7.12
CA GLN A 178 -8.93 13.19 -6.33
C GLN A 178 -7.67 13.45 -5.52
N LYS A 179 -6.83 14.40 -5.98
CA LYS A 179 -5.70 14.88 -5.23
C LYS A 179 -6.34 15.18 -3.91
N ARG A 180 -5.96 14.44 -2.87
CA ARG A 180 -6.23 14.85 -1.50
C ARG A 180 -5.64 16.24 -1.49
N ARG A 181 -6.49 17.26 -1.67
CA ARG A 181 -6.08 18.65 -1.63
C ARG A 181 -5.42 18.73 -0.28
N ARG A 182 -4.09 18.80 -0.25
CA ARG A 182 -3.44 19.44 0.89
C ARG A 182 -4.10 20.80 0.91
N THR A 183 -4.95 20.99 1.91
CA THR A 183 -5.70 22.22 2.10
C THR A 183 -4.66 23.32 2.00
N HIS A 184 -4.81 24.20 1.02
CA HIS A 184 -4.01 25.42 0.99
C HIS A 184 -4.14 26.01 2.39
N VAL A 185 -3.02 26.23 3.09
CA VAL A 185 -3.04 26.89 4.40
C VAL A 185 -3.56 28.29 4.12
N ARG A 186 -4.88 28.46 4.25
CA ARG A 186 -5.51 29.78 4.14
C ARG A 186 -5.12 30.51 5.41
N LEU A 187 -4.32 31.56 5.25
CA LEU A 187 -3.87 32.42 6.33
C LEU A 187 -5.00 33.23 6.97
N SER A 188 -6.21 33.23 6.39
CA SER A 188 -7.38 33.97 6.88
C SER A 188 -8.56 33.06 7.23
N HIS A 189 -9.31 33.44 8.27
CA HIS A 189 -10.57 32.78 8.62
C HIS A 189 -11.65 33.18 7.62
N ALA A 190 -12.25 32.20 6.95
CA ALA A 190 -13.35 32.42 6.02
C ALA A 190 -14.47 31.39 6.25
N LEU A 191 -15.71 31.79 5.96
CA LEU A 191 -16.86 30.89 5.98
C LEU A 191 -16.99 30.17 4.63
N GLU A 192 -17.04 28.84 4.70
CA GLU A 192 -17.28 27.98 3.55
C GLU A 192 -18.62 27.28 3.68
N LYS A 193 -19.34 27.15 2.56
CA LYS A 193 -20.63 26.46 2.50
C LYS A 193 -20.41 25.00 2.16
N SER A 194 -20.89 24.09 3.01
CA SER A 194 -20.80 22.65 2.79
C SER A 194 -21.60 22.20 1.56
N GLU A 195 -21.02 21.25 0.82
CA GLU A 195 -21.64 20.54 -0.30
C GLU A 195 -22.21 19.17 0.10
N ASP A 196 -22.31 18.88 1.41
CA ASP A 196 -22.90 17.64 1.90
C ASP A 196 -24.42 17.66 1.67
N TRP A 197 -24.94 16.77 0.82
CA TRP A 197 -26.37 16.58 0.57
C TRP A 197 -26.90 15.34 1.30
N VAL A 198 -28.16 15.41 1.75
CA VAL A 198 -28.91 14.30 2.36
C VAL A 198 -30.20 14.09 1.57
N THR A 199 -30.50 12.82 1.31
CA THR A 199 -31.79 12.41 0.75
C THR A 199 -32.83 12.41 1.87
N VAL A 200 -33.90 13.19 1.70
CA VAL A 200 -34.99 13.24 2.68
C VAL A 200 -36.17 12.44 2.14
N SER A 201 -36.36 11.23 2.65
CA SER A 201 -37.58 10.43 2.41
C SER A 201 -38.60 10.78 3.48
N GLY A 202 -39.45 11.77 3.22
CA GLY A 202 -40.46 12.19 4.18
C GLY A 202 -41.24 13.39 3.70
N VAL A 203 -42.22 13.13 2.83
CA VAL A 203 -43.55 13.73 2.68
C VAL A 203 -44.01 13.39 1.26
N GLN A 204 -45.11 12.64 1.15
CA GLN A 204 -45.78 12.33 -0.12
C GLN A 204 -46.22 13.64 -0.79
N LYS A 205 -45.44 14.14 -1.76
CA LYS A 205 -45.96 15.03 -2.79
C LYS A 205 -45.53 14.54 -4.17
N ARG A 206 -46.58 14.23 -4.92
CA ARG A 206 -46.71 13.82 -6.32
C ARG A 206 -45.53 14.24 -7.21
N ARG A 207 -44.86 13.23 -7.79
CA ARG A 207 -43.92 13.26 -8.94
C ARG A 207 -42.92 14.43 -8.97
N GLN A 208 -41.74 14.26 -8.38
CA GLN A 208 -40.48 14.81 -8.89
C GLN A 208 -39.27 14.11 -8.24
N ARG A 209 -38.15 14.02 -8.97
CA ARG A 209 -36.84 13.46 -8.58
C ARG A 209 -36.53 13.70 -7.09
N SER A 210 -35.97 12.68 -6.43
CA SER A 210 -35.48 12.72 -5.04
C SER A 210 -35.03 14.12 -4.58
N CYS A 211 -35.80 14.75 -3.69
CA CYS A 211 -35.49 16.06 -3.15
C CYS A 211 -34.23 15.98 -2.27
N LYS A 212 -33.08 16.36 -2.81
CA LYS A 212 -31.82 16.48 -2.07
C LYS A 212 -31.85 17.76 -1.23
N LYS A 213 -31.67 17.65 0.08
CA LYS A 213 -31.52 18.80 0.99
C LYS A 213 -30.11 18.82 1.57
N ARG A 214 -29.47 19.99 1.66
CA ARG A 214 -28.14 20.10 2.27
C ARG A 214 -28.18 19.70 3.74
N ARG A 215 -27.15 18.98 4.18
CA ARG A 215 -27.01 18.57 5.56
C ARG A 215 -26.76 19.80 6.44
N GLN A 216 -27.59 19.99 7.46
CA GLN A 216 -27.41 21.04 8.44
C GLN A 216 -26.78 20.47 9.71
N ARG A 217 -25.82 21.19 10.31
CA ARG A 217 -25.14 20.78 11.55
C ARG A 217 -25.23 21.86 12.61
N SER A 218 -25.18 21.49 13.88
CA SER A 218 -25.30 22.44 14.99
C SER A 218 -24.16 23.46 15.01
N CYS A 219 -24.52 24.75 15.03
CA CYS A 219 -23.59 25.85 15.20
C CYS A 219 -22.98 25.82 16.61
N LYS A 220 -21.67 26.08 16.71
CA LYS A 220 -20.94 26.05 18.00
C LYS A 220 -21.28 27.22 18.91
N VAL A 221 -21.29 28.45 18.40
CA VAL A 221 -21.68 29.63 19.19
C VAL A 221 -23.14 29.54 19.65
N CYS A 222 -24.08 29.18 18.78
CA CYS A 222 -25.47 28.94 19.19
C CYS A 222 -25.64 27.81 20.20
N ALA A 223 -24.72 26.85 20.28
CA ALA A 223 -24.75 25.80 21.28
C ALA A 223 -24.24 26.28 22.65
N LEU A 224 -23.32 27.24 22.67
CA LEU A 224 -22.81 27.88 23.89
C LEU A 224 -23.79 28.93 24.42
N LEU A 225 -24.26 29.83 23.56
CA LEU A 225 -25.13 30.97 23.92
C LEU A 225 -26.62 30.61 23.98
N ARG A 226 -26.98 29.33 24.14
CA ARG A 226 -28.38 28.92 24.24
C ARG A 226 -28.90 29.14 25.65
N SER A 227 -30.04 29.82 25.78
CA SER A 227 -30.71 30.05 27.07
C SER A 227 -31.24 28.76 27.70
N ASN A 228 -31.56 27.73 26.90
CA ASN A 228 -32.06 26.45 27.39
C ASN A 228 -31.24 25.27 26.83
N PRO A 229 -30.49 24.53 27.69
CA PRO A 229 -29.67 23.39 27.27
C PRO A 229 -30.46 22.20 26.69
N LYS A 230 -31.77 22.10 27.00
CA LYS A 230 -32.65 21.04 26.48
C LYS A 230 -33.09 21.30 25.04
N LYS A 231 -32.98 22.54 24.54
CA LYS A 231 -33.32 22.87 23.14
C LYS A 231 -32.12 22.60 22.21
N LYS A 232 -32.43 22.07 21.01
CA LYS A 232 -31.45 21.88 19.94
C LYS A 232 -30.87 23.24 19.54
N SER A 233 -29.54 23.32 19.38
CA SER A 233 -28.92 24.53 18.87
C SER A 233 -29.24 24.72 17.39
N TYR A 234 -29.14 25.97 16.93
CA TYR A 234 -29.40 26.29 15.53
C TYR A 234 -28.43 25.59 14.60
N ALA A 235 -28.97 25.11 13.49
CA ALA A 235 -28.21 24.40 12.49
C ALA A 235 -27.75 25.34 11.37
N THR A 236 -26.55 25.08 10.84
CA THR A 236 -25.90 25.84 9.77
C THR A 236 -25.37 24.88 8.71
N THR A 237 -25.22 25.37 7.49
CA THR A 237 -24.49 24.70 6.40
C THR A 237 -23.09 25.27 6.22
N PHE A 238 -22.70 26.27 7.01
CA PHE A 238 -21.41 26.94 6.90
C PHE A 238 -20.43 26.48 7.99
N TYR A 239 -19.16 26.39 7.63
CA TYR A 239 -18.07 26.06 8.55
C TYR A 239 -16.84 26.92 8.27
N CYS A 240 -15.92 27.01 9.23
CA CYS A 240 -14.60 27.63 9.04
C CYS A 240 -13.54 26.53 8.91
N GLU A 241 -12.84 26.48 7.77
CA GLU A 241 -11.84 25.42 7.52
C GLU A 241 -10.64 25.53 8.48
N ARG A 242 -10.17 26.75 8.77
CA ARG A 242 -9.03 26.97 9.67
C ARG A 242 -9.30 26.60 11.13
N CYS A 243 -10.54 26.72 11.59
CA CYS A 243 -10.94 26.24 12.93
C CYS A 243 -11.37 24.77 12.94
N SER A 244 -11.33 24.09 11.79
CA SER A 244 -11.66 22.67 11.69
C SER A 244 -10.41 21.82 11.91
N VAL A 245 -10.58 20.67 12.56
CA VAL A 245 -9.47 19.73 12.80
C VAL A 245 -9.78 18.45 12.02
N ASP A 246 -8.99 18.17 10.97
CA ASP A 246 -9.20 17.08 10.02
C ASP A 246 -10.63 17.06 9.43
N SER A 247 -11.35 15.96 9.65
CA SER A 247 -12.76 15.76 9.30
C SER A 247 -13.74 16.37 10.30
N ALA A 248 -13.27 16.88 11.45
CA ALA A 248 -14.12 17.52 12.46
C ALA A 248 -14.28 19.01 12.14
N LYS A 249 -15.33 19.34 11.37
CA LYS A 249 -15.58 20.71 10.92
C LYS A 249 -16.14 21.63 12.02
N CYS A 250 -15.68 22.89 12.07
CA CYS A 250 -16.19 23.94 12.97
C CYS A 250 -17.36 24.69 12.32
N TRP A 251 -18.59 24.32 12.70
CA TRP A 251 -19.83 24.86 12.11
C TRP A 251 -20.23 26.17 12.77
N LEU A 252 -20.36 27.22 11.96
CA LEU A 252 -20.67 28.58 12.40
C LEU A 252 -21.83 29.16 11.57
N TYR A 253 -22.69 29.93 12.22
CA TYR A 253 -23.86 30.55 11.59
C TYR A 253 -23.51 31.97 11.12
N ASN A 254 -23.82 32.29 9.87
CA ASN A 254 -23.37 33.55 9.26
C ASN A 254 -24.31 34.76 9.50
N LYS A 255 -25.45 34.58 10.18
CA LYS A 255 -26.37 35.71 10.41
C LYS A 255 -26.22 36.27 11.82
N VAL A 256 -26.37 37.59 11.94
CA VAL A 256 -26.42 38.31 13.22
C VAL A 256 -27.57 37.73 14.04
N ARG A 257 -27.28 37.29 15.26
CA ARG A 257 -28.24 36.53 16.06
C ARG A 257 -28.10 36.68 17.56
N HIS A 258 -26.88 36.84 18.04
CA HIS A 258 -26.59 36.92 19.46
C HIS A 258 -25.98 38.29 19.75
N SER A 259 -26.34 38.89 20.88
CA SER A 259 -25.53 39.93 21.48
C SER A 259 -24.49 39.29 22.39
N PHE A 260 -23.25 39.74 22.28
CA PHE A 260 -22.16 39.34 23.17
C PHE A 260 -21.40 40.60 23.55
N LYS A 261 -21.14 40.80 24.86
CA LYS A 261 -20.61 42.06 25.41
C LYS A 261 -21.39 43.32 24.96
N GLY A 262 -22.71 43.22 24.85
CA GLY A 262 -23.58 44.33 24.43
C GLY A 262 -23.63 44.61 22.93
N VAL A 263 -22.82 43.95 22.10
CA VAL A 263 -22.78 44.15 20.64
C VAL A 263 -23.46 43.00 19.91
N THR A 264 -24.32 43.31 18.94
CA THR A 264 -24.94 42.28 18.08
C THR A 264 -23.94 41.83 17.00
N LYS A 265 -23.63 40.53 16.99
CA LYS A 265 -22.61 39.98 16.09
C LYS A 265 -23.11 38.69 15.42
N THR A 266 -22.48 38.32 14.32
CA THR A 266 -22.67 36.99 13.71
C THR A 266 -21.99 35.94 14.60
N CYS A 267 -22.43 34.68 14.52
CA CYS A 267 -21.74 33.60 15.23
C CYS A 267 -20.31 33.39 14.73
N PHE A 268 -19.98 33.83 13.51
CA PHE A 268 -18.61 33.84 13.01
C PHE A 268 -17.76 34.87 13.74
N ALA A 269 -18.24 36.13 13.82
CA ALA A 269 -17.53 37.20 14.52
C ALA A 269 -17.32 36.87 16.00
N ILE A 270 -18.35 36.41 16.72
CA ILE A 270 -18.22 35.99 18.14
C ILE A 270 -17.18 34.87 18.29
N TRP A 271 -17.13 33.91 17.36
CA TRP A 271 -16.18 32.81 17.44
C TRP A 271 -14.72 33.25 17.27
N HIS A 272 -14.46 34.20 16.37
CA HIS A 272 -13.10 34.62 16.03
C HIS A 272 -12.61 35.79 16.89
N GLU A 273 -13.44 36.80 17.12
CA GLU A 273 -13.07 38.02 17.85
C GLU A 273 -13.19 37.86 19.36
N ASP A 274 -14.22 37.15 19.83
CA ASP A 274 -14.53 37.11 21.27
C ASP A 274 -14.12 35.80 21.95
N PHE A 275 -14.07 34.68 21.22
CA PHE A 275 -13.68 33.37 21.75
C PHE A 275 -12.29 32.91 21.26
N GLU A 276 -11.55 33.74 20.52
CA GLU A 276 -10.22 33.45 19.96
C GLU A 276 -10.17 32.06 19.31
N CYS A 277 -11.08 31.81 18.36
CA CYS A 277 -11.19 30.54 17.66
C CYS A 277 -11.46 29.32 18.57
N GLY A 278 -12.01 29.56 19.76
CA GLY A 278 -12.33 28.55 20.77
C GLY A 278 -11.29 28.38 21.88
N GLN A 279 -10.26 29.24 21.93
CA GLN A 279 -9.23 29.24 22.97
C GLN A 279 -9.68 29.98 24.24
N SER A 280 -10.42 31.08 24.11
CA SER A 280 -10.82 31.96 25.22
C SER A 280 -12.33 31.97 25.47
N ILE A 281 -12.96 30.78 25.53
CA ILE A 281 -14.39 30.68 25.82
C ILE A 281 -14.64 30.95 27.31
N PRO A 282 -15.52 31.91 27.68
CA PRO A 282 -15.85 32.18 29.08
C PRO A 282 -16.36 30.93 29.79
N VAL A 283 -15.80 30.66 30.98
CA VAL A 283 -16.14 29.48 31.81
C VAL A 283 -17.63 29.46 32.18
N THR A 284 -18.25 30.64 32.27
CA THR A 284 -19.68 30.84 32.52
C THR A 284 -20.60 30.23 31.46
N LEU A 285 -20.10 29.97 30.24
CA LEU A 285 -20.85 29.37 29.15
C LEU A 285 -20.80 27.82 29.12
N GLY A 286 -20.09 27.19 30.07
CA GLY A 286 -20.05 25.74 30.25
C GLY A 286 -18.94 25.00 29.48
N LYS A 287 -19.09 23.67 29.35
CA LYS A 287 -18.03 22.73 28.89
C LYS A 287 -17.40 23.10 27.53
N LYS A 288 -16.09 22.85 27.41
CA LYS A 288 -15.25 23.04 26.21
C LYS A 288 -15.94 22.55 24.93
N VAL A 289 -15.85 23.36 23.87
CA VAL A 289 -16.44 23.01 22.58
C VAL A 289 -15.76 21.78 21.99
N VAL A 290 -16.54 20.71 21.81
CA VAL A 290 -16.07 19.49 21.15
C VAL A 290 -16.46 19.53 19.67
N LEU A 291 -15.46 19.52 18.80
CA LEU A 291 -15.65 19.27 17.36
C LEU A 291 -15.95 17.79 17.16
N ARG A 292 -17.09 17.46 16.56
CA ARG A 292 -17.49 16.08 16.31
C ARG A 292 -17.14 15.72 14.87
N ARG A 293 -16.49 14.58 14.68
CA ARG A 293 -16.29 13.98 13.36
C ARG A 293 -17.65 13.52 12.80
N PRO A 294 -17.86 13.54 11.48
CA PRO A 294 -19.00 12.87 10.88
C PRO A 294 -18.98 11.38 11.25
N GLY A 295 -20.16 10.77 11.43
CA GLY A 295 -20.30 9.35 11.73
C GLY A 295 -19.64 8.48 10.66
N GLN A 296 -19.00 7.38 11.09
CA GLN A 296 -18.29 6.44 10.24
C GLN A 296 -19.17 5.84 9.14
N VAL A 297 -18.55 5.58 7.98
CA VAL A 297 -18.86 4.38 7.21
C VAL A 297 -18.06 3.25 7.87
N ALA A 298 -18.68 2.11 8.15
CA ALA A 298 -18.03 1.01 8.87
C ALA A 298 -16.70 0.61 8.19
N GLY A 299 -15.60 0.54 8.95
CA GLY A 299 -14.32 -0.06 8.50
C GLY A 299 -13.05 0.80 8.64
N GLU A 300 -13.12 2.12 8.81
CA GLU A 300 -11.90 2.95 8.90
C GLU A 300 -11.51 3.32 10.34
N ARG A 301 -10.32 2.86 10.79
CA ARG A 301 -9.66 3.30 12.04
C ARG A 301 -8.85 4.57 11.78
N LYS A 302 -8.89 5.55 12.69
CA LYS A 302 -8.03 6.74 12.65
C LYS A 302 -7.03 6.79 13.81
N LYS A 303 -5.86 7.34 13.50
CA LYS A 303 -4.75 7.63 14.43
C LYS A 303 -5.14 8.68 15.48
N THR A 304 -4.52 8.56 16.65
CA THR A 304 -4.72 9.39 17.83
C THR A 304 -3.89 10.67 17.77
N ARG A 305 -4.29 11.71 18.53
CA ARG A 305 -3.61 13.01 18.57
C ARG A 305 -2.11 12.90 18.89
N ARG A 306 -1.74 11.95 19.76
CA ARG A 306 -0.35 11.67 20.16
C ARG A 306 0.51 11.12 19.01
N GLU A 307 -0.12 10.47 18.02
CA GLU A 307 0.57 9.98 16.82
C GLU A 307 0.80 11.08 15.76
N LEU A 308 0.25 12.29 15.96
CA LEU A 308 0.45 13.43 15.06
C LEU A 308 1.50 14.42 15.61
N GLU A 309 1.54 14.64 16.92
CA GLU A 309 2.49 15.55 17.58
C GLU A 309 3.96 15.06 17.47
N LEU A 310 4.20 13.75 17.34
CA LEU A 310 5.54 13.18 17.12
C LEU A 310 6.12 13.43 15.71
N HIS A 311 5.36 14.00 14.77
CA HIS A 311 5.82 14.18 13.38
C HIS A 311 6.12 15.65 13.03
N GLU A 312 5.81 16.61 13.91
CA GLU A 312 6.14 18.03 13.70
C GLU A 312 7.53 18.40 14.25
N ALA A 313 8.06 17.69 15.25
CA ALA A 313 9.37 17.96 15.84
C ALA A 313 10.56 17.55 14.95
N ASP A 314 10.38 16.61 14.01
CA ASP A 314 11.47 16.10 13.15
C ASP A 314 11.64 16.90 11.83
N ALA A 315 11.01 18.08 11.72
CA ALA A 315 11.04 18.90 10.51
C ALA A 315 12.04 20.08 10.55
N GLU A 316 12.67 20.32 11.70
CA GLU A 316 13.65 21.40 11.89
C GLU A 316 14.96 20.82 12.43
N GLY A 317 15.86 20.45 11.53
CA GLY A 317 17.23 20.05 11.89
C GLY A 317 17.81 18.99 10.97
N GLU A 318 18.50 19.43 9.92
CA GLU A 318 19.82 18.91 9.53
C GLU A 318 20.28 19.70 8.30
N GLU A 319 21.03 20.77 8.61
CA GLU A 319 21.94 21.41 7.67
C GLU A 319 23.05 20.41 7.30
N CYS A 320 23.48 20.52 6.05
CA CYS A 320 24.47 19.69 5.41
C CYS A 320 25.87 19.96 5.98
N GLU A 321 26.49 18.99 6.65
CA GLU A 321 27.93 18.94 6.83
C GLU A 321 28.55 18.05 5.74
N THR A 322 29.29 18.70 4.84
CA THR A 322 30.24 18.08 3.92
C THR A 322 31.56 17.91 4.65
N ASP A 323 32.08 16.69 4.74
CA ASP A 323 33.48 16.46 5.08
C ASP A 323 34.20 15.77 3.90
N GLU A 324 35.20 16.50 3.40
CA GLU A 324 36.34 15.99 2.66
C GLU A 324 37.21 15.13 3.59
N VAL A 325 37.66 13.97 3.12
CA VAL A 325 39.06 13.55 2.88
C VAL A 325 39.07 12.07 2.46
#